data_AF-A0AAW7R1X7-F1
#
_entry.id   AF-A0AAW7R1X7-F1
#
_cell.length_a   1.000
_cell.length_b   1.000
_cell.length_c   1.000
_cell.angle_alpha   90.00
_cell.angle_beta   90.00
_cell.angle_gamma   90.00
#
_symmetry.space_group_name_H-M   'P 1'
#
loop_
_entity.id
_entity.type
_entity.pdbx_description
1 polymer ?
#
loop_
_entity_poly.entity_id
_entity_poly.type
_entity_poly.pdbx_seq_one_letter_code
_entity_poly.pdbx_strand_id
1 'polypeptide(L)'
;MLNNFELELGWWVLIPAILIYIIGVWLGNTKRIIVYRNYTDVMIVGLLVILPTAVLGIILLVTHGEKSAGVDHQYSFYLLLALASALALVFIIICVKTFRDNPNPLKALLALYVKIPTGIMFFFHFAGIFRNGNRKARRNSLFWTLILTPLLYGLIADTSGSSKLSRRLNKR
;
A
#
# COMPACT_ATOMS: atom_id res chain seq x y z
N MET A 1 -8.72 3.75 39.72
CA MET A 1 -8.93 2.46 39.05
C MET A 1 -9.02 2.70 37.55
N LEU A 2 -7.88 2.72 36.86
CA LEU A 2 -7.83 2.60 35.40
C LEU A 2 -6.91 1.41 35.14
N ASN A 3 -7.52 0.27 34.81
CA ASN A 3 -6.77 -0.93 34.48
C ASN A 3 -5.95 -0.65 33.23
N ASN A 4 -4.64 -0.80 33.36
CA ASN A 4 -3.70 -0.91 32.27
C ASN A 4 -4.10 -2.14 31.45
N PHE A 5 -4.84 -1.91 30.37
CA PHE A 5 -5.15 -2.93 29.37
C PHE A 5 -3.93 -3.06 28.45
N GLU A 6 -2.80 -3.49 29.01
CA GLU A 6 -1.66 -3.95 28.22
C GLU A 6 -2.08 -5.26 27.57
N LEU A 7 -2.57 -5.17 26.33
CA LEU A 7 -2.77 -6.33 25.47
C LEU A 7 -1.39 -6.92 25.18
N GLU A 8 -0.94 -7.85 26.02
CA GLU A 8 0.07 -8.85 25.65
C GLU A 8 -0.52 -9.70 24.52
N LEU A 9 -0.47 -9.16 23.30
CA LEU A 9 -0.79 -9.86 22.07
C LEU A 9 0.25 -10.97 21.88
N GLY A 10 0.00 -12.10 22.52
CA GLY A 10 0.85 -13.28 22.42
C GLY A 10 0.97 -13.75 20.96
N TRP A 11 2.09 -14.40 20.65
CA TRP A 11 2.42 -14.98 19.34
C TRP A 11 1.27 -15.82 18.73
N TRP A 12 0.40 -16.36 19.58
CA TRP A 12 -0.81 -17.07 19.23
C TRP A 12 -1.80 -16.28 18.37
N VAL A 13 -1.80 -14.94 18.40
CA VAL A 13 -2.67 -14.09 17.57
C VAL A 13 -2.08 -13.87 16.16
N LEU A 14 -0.76 -13.94 16.04
CA LEU A 14 -0.08 -13.80 14.74
C LEU A 14 -0.33 -14.99 13.83
N ILE A 15 -0.45 -16.20 14.39
CA ILE A 15 -0.66 -17.42 13.61
C ILE A 15 -2.00 -17.36 12.84
N PRO A 16 -3.17 -17.10 13.47
CA PRO A 16 -4.43 -16.90 12.76
C PRO A 16 -4.38 -15.77 11.74
N ALA A 17 -3.74 -14.64 12.07
CA ALA A 17 -3.60 -13.51 11.17
C ALA A 17 -2.86 -13.89 9.87
N ILE A 18 -1.74 -14.60 10.00
CA ILE A 18 -0.95 -15.10 8.88
C ILE A 18 -1.75 -16.13 8.06
N LEU A 19 -2.47 -17.04 8.73
CA LEU A 19 -3.32 -18.02 8.04
C LEU A 19 -4.43 -17.35 7.22
N ILE A 20 -5.11 -16.35 7.78
CA ILE A 20 -6.13 -15.56 7.09
C ILE A 20 -5.52 -14.84 5.88
N TYR A 21 -4.31 -14.27 6.03
CA TYR A 21 -3.60 -13.62 4.93
C TYR A 21 -3.29 -14.60 3.79
N ILE A 22 -2.77 -15.79 4.11
CA ILE A 22 -2.47 -16.85 3.12
C ILE A 22 -3.74 -17.29 2.39
N ILE A 23 -4.84 -17.50 3.11
CA ILE A 23 -6.14 -17.83 2.51
C ILE A 23 -6.59 -16.72 1.56
N GLY A 24 -6.47 -15.46 1.98
CA GLY A 24 -6.80 -14.32 1.13
C GLY A 24 -5.94 -14.24 -0.12
N VAL A 25 -4.64 -14.47 -0.03
CA VAL A 25 -3.73 -14.54 -1.18
C VAL A 25 -4.13 -15.66 -2.14
N TRP A 26 -4.43 -16.84 -1.61
CA TRP A 26 -4.86 -17.99 -2.42
C TRP A 26 -6.19 -17.72 -3.14
N LEU A 27 -7.18 -17.14 -2.45
CA LEU A 27 -8.46 -16.74 -3.05
C LEU A 27 -8.28 -15.62 -4.09
N GLY A 28 -7.34 -14.70 -3.85
CA GLY A 28 -6.99 -13.64 -4.79
C GLY A 28 -6.34 -14.18 -6.06
N ASN A 29 -5.41 -15.14 -5.92
CA ASN A 29 -4.73 -15.76 -7.05
C ASN A 29 -5.68 -16.63 -7.89
N THR A 30 -6.64 -17.31 -7.25
CA THR A 30 -7.70 -18.08 -7.91
C THR A 30 -8.87 -17.22 -8.43
N LYS A 31 -8.76 -15.88 -8.33
CA LYS A 31 -9.77 -14.90 -8.77
C LYS A 31 -11.15 -15.05 -8.11
N ARG A 32 -11.23 -15.71 -6.95
CA ARG A 32 -12.47 -15.85 -6.15
C ARG A 32 -12.82 -14.58 -5.37
N ILE A 33 -11.80 -13.76 -5.09
CA ILE A 33 -11.91 -12.38 -4.62
C ILE A 33 -11.07 -11.50 -5.54
N ILE A 34 -11.52 -10.26 -5.77
CA ILE A 34 -10.77 -9.29 -6.55
C ILE A 34 -9.94 -8.48 -5.55
N VAL A 35 -8.65 -8.79 -5.47
CA VAL A 35 -7.70 -8.02 -4.67
C VAL A 35 -7.36 -6.76 -5.46
N TYR A 36 -6.55 -6.82 -6.51
CA TYR A 36 -6.31 -5.67 -7.39
C TYR A 36 -7.09 -5.83 -8.69
N ARG A 37 -7.91 -4.84 -9.06
CA ARG A 37 -8.58 -4.88 -10.35
C ARG A 37 -7.56 -4.79 -11.49
N ASN A 38 -6.60 -3.87 -11.39
CA ASN A 38 -5.59 -3.60 -12.41
C ASN A 38 -4.32 -3.01 -11.76
N TYR A 39 -3.31 -2.70 -12.57
CA TYR A 39 -2.08 -2.03 -12.11
C TYR A 39 -2.33 -0.66 -11.47
N THR A 40 -3.37 0.07 -11.90
CA THR A 40 -3.73 1.35 -11.29
C THR A 40 -4.13 1.19 -9.82
N ASP A 41 -4.85 0.11 -9.49
CA ASP A 41 -5.18 -0.22 -8.10
C ASP A 41 -3.95 -0.46 -7.24
N VAL A 42 -2.92 -1.12 -7.79
CA VAL A 42 -1.63 -1.31 -7.10
C VAL A 42 -0.96 0.04 -6.84
N MET A 43 -0.92 0.92 -7.85
CA MET A 43 -0.34 2.26 -7.72
C MET A 43 -1.06 3.13 -6.68
N ILE A 44 -2.40 3.05 -6.60
CA ILE A 44 -3.19 3.77 -5.59
C ILE A 44 -2.78 3.32 -4.18
N VAL A 45 -2.60 2.02 -3.95
CA VAL A 45 -2.10 1.52 -2.65
C VAL A 45 -0.68 2.01 -2.40
N GLY A 46 0.15 2.10 -3.44
CA GLY A 46 1.49 2.67 -3.35
C GLY A 46 1.53 4.12 -2.87
N LEU A 47 0.50 4.92 -3.14
CA LEU A 47 0.41 6.29 -2.63
C LEU A 47 0.39 6.36 -1.10
N LEU A 48 -0.08 5.31 -0.40
CA LEU A 48 -0.01 5.23 1.07
C LEU A 48 1.43 5.23 1.59
N VAL A 49 2.40 4.80 0.78
CA VAL A 49 3.83 4.77 1.13
C VAL A 49 4.57 5.95 0.52
N ILE A 50 4.26 6.30 -0.73
CA ILE A 50 4.94 7.36 -1.48
C ILE A 50 4.63 8.74 -0.88
N LEU A 51 3.37 9.04 -0.53
CA LEU A 51 3.01 10.36 0.00
C LEU A 51 3.73 10.69 1.32
N PRO A 52 3.73 9.81 2.35
CA PRO A 52 4.44 10.11 3.59
C PRO A 52 5.94 10.24 3.38
N THR A 53 6.53 9.38 2.55
CA THR A 53 7.97 9.42 2.30
C THR A 53 8.39 10.68 1.53
N ALA A 54 7.59 11.13 0.56
CA ALA A 54 7.84 12.37 -0.17
C ALA A 54 7.70 13.60 0.73
N VAL A 55 6.64 13.69 1.53
CA VAL A 55 6.43 14.82 2.46
C VAL A 55 7.53 14.88 3.51
N LEU A 56 7.93 13.74 4.08
CA LEU A 56 9.08 13.68 5.00
C LEU A 56 10.37 14.15 4.32
N GLY A 57 10.61 13.75 3.06
CA GLY A 57 11.75 14.22 2.28
C GLY A 57 11.76 15.74 2.10
N ILE A 58 10.61 16.33 1.77
CA ILE A 58 10.46 17.79 1.64
C ILE A 58 10.72 18.48 2.99
N ILE A 59 10.10 18.00 4.07
CA ILE A 59 10.32 18.56 5.42
C ILE A 59 11.80 18.51 5.77
N LEU A 60 12.49 17.40 5.54
CA LEU A 60 13.92 17.27 5.83
C LEU A 60 14.77 18.21 4.97
N LEU A 61 14.47 18.36 3.68
CA LEU A 61 15.19 19.28 2.79
C LEU A 61 15.02 20.74 3.21
N VAL A 62 13.79 21.15 3.53
CA VAL A 62 13.46 22.51 3.96
C VAL A 62 14.08 22.80 5.34
N THR A 63 14.07 21.84 6.25
CA THR A 63 14.61 22.03 7.62
C THR A 63 16.13 21.93 7.72
N HIS A 64 16.80 21.18 6.84
CA HIS A 64 18.28 21.06 6.84
C HIS A 64 18.98 22.12 5.97
N GLY A 65 18.27 22.76 5.04
CA GLY A 65 18.82 23.80 4.16
C GLY A 65 19.15 25.11 4.87
N GLU A 66 18.54 25.39 6.02
CA GLU A 66 18.68 26.67 6.70
C GLU A 66 19.03 26.48 8.18
N LYS A 67 20.28 26.81 8.55
CA LYS A 67 20.64 27.12 9.94
C LYS A 67 19.95 28.39 10.46
N SER A 68 19.08 29.05 9.70
CA SER A 68 18.56 30.38 10.01
C SER A 68 17.31 30.72 9.18
N ALA A 69 16.15 30.19 9.54
CA ALA A 69 14.89 30.91 9.43
C ALA A 69 13.87 30.16 10.30
N GLY A 70 13.08 30.88 11.09
CA GLY A 70 12.01 30.27 11.86
C GLY A 70 11.01 29.62 10.91
N VAL A 71 11.18 28.32 10.62
CA VAL A 71 10.13 27.51 10.03
C VAL A 71 9.01 27.49 11.06
N ASP A 72 8.06 28.40 10.87
CA ASP A 72 6.92 28.58 11.73
C ASP A 72 6.26 27.21 11.91
N HIS A 73 6.13 26.75 13.16
CA HIS A 73 5.54 25.45 13.48
C HIS A 73 4.14 25.26 12.84
N GLN A 74 3.50 26.37 12.49
CA GLN A 74 2.25 26.42 11.72
C GLN A 74 2.38 25.79 10.32
N TYR A 75 3.43 26.06 9.53
CA TYR A 75 3.59 25.48 8.19
C TYR A 75 3.77 23.97 8.23
N SER A 76 4.57 23.47 9.17
CA SER A 76 4.76 22.04 9.41
C SER A 76 3.44 21.35 9.77
N PHE A 77 2.63 22.00 10.61
CA PHE A 77 1.31 21.52 10.99
C PHE A 77 0.35 21.44 9.80
N TYR A 78 0.27 22.49 8.96
CA TYR A 78 -0.58 22.48 7.78
C TYR A 78 -0.17 21.41 6.77
N LEU A 79 1.14 21.17 6.57
CA LEU A 79 1.64 20.09 5.72
C LEU A 79 1.27 18.71 6.25
N LEU A 80 1.39 18.48 7.56
CA LEU A 80 0.98 17.22 8.20
C LEU A 80 -0.53 16.99 8.09
N LEU A 81 -1.33 18.04 8.28
CA LEU A 81 -2.79 17.98 8.11
C LEU A 81 -3.18 17.66 6.65
N ALA A 82 -2.51 18.29 5.69
CA ALA A 82 -2.70 18.01 4.26
C ALA A 82 -2.29 16.58 3.89
N LEU A 83 -1.20 16.06 4.46
CA LEU A 83 -0.80 14.67 4.29
C LEU A 83 -1.84 13.71 4.88
N ALA A 84 -2.31 13.97 6.11
CA ALA A 84 -3.30 13.14 6.77
C ALA A 84 -4.62 13.08 5.99
N SER A 85 -5.10 14.22 5.47
CA SER A 85 -6.31 14.27 4.63
C SER A 85 -6.12 13.56 3.29
N ALA A 86 -4.96 13.70 2.65
CA ALA A 86 -4.63 12.98 1.42
C ALA A 86 -4.58 11.46 1.64
N LEU A 87 -3.96 10.99 2.73
CA LEU A 87 -3.93 9.57 3.09
C LEU A 87 -5.32 9.02 3.38
N ALA A 88 -6.15 9.76 4.11
CA ALA A 88 -7.53 9.39 4.37
C ALA A 88 -8.34 9.25 3.07
N LEU A 89 -8.17 10.19 2.13
CA LEU A 89 -8.81 10.14 0.83
C LEU A 89 -8.37 8.91 0.01
N VAL A 90 -7.06 8.65 -0.06
CA VAL A 90 -6.51 7.46 -0.74
C VAL A 90 -7.08 6.18 -0.11
N PHE A 91 -7.13 6.10 1.22
CA PHE A 91 -7.68 4.95 1.94
C PHE A 91 -9.17 4.76 1.62
N ILE A 92 -9.98 5.82 1.61
CA ILE A 92 -11.40 5.76 1.24
C ILE A 92 -11.55 5.25 -0.20
N ILE A 93 -10.75 5.75 -1.14
CA ILE A 93 -10.77 5.29 -2.54
C ILE A 93 -10.49 3.79 -2.62
N ILE A 94 -9.49 3.30 -1.89
CA ILE A 94 -9.15 1.87 -1.81
C ILE A 94 -10.34 1.06 -1.29
N CYS A 95 -10.97 1.50 -0.20
CA CYS A 95 -12.13 0.86 0.38
C CYS A 95 -13.29 0.81 -0.63
N VAL A 96 -13.73 1.97 -1.15
CA VAL A 96 -14.87 2.07 -2.08
C VAL A 96 -14.68 1.18 -3.29
N LYS A 97 -13.49 1.19 -3.91
CA LYS A 97 -13.21 0.33 -5.07
C LYS A 97 -13.26 -1.16 -4.70
N THR A 98 -12.68 -1.52 -3.55
CA THR A 98 -12.63 -2.93 -3.11
C THR A 98 -14.00 -3.49 -2.75
N PHE A 99 -14.87 -2.70 -2.10
CA PHE A 99 -16.27 -3.07 -1.84
C PHE A 99 -17.11 -3.13 -3.12
N ARG A 100 -16.84 -2.25 -4.10
CA ARG A 100 -17.49 -2.33 -5.41
C ARG A 100 -17.06 -3.56 -6.21
N ASP A 101 -15.81 -3.98 -6.08
CA ASP A 101 -15.25 -5.17 -6.73
C ASP A 101 -15.72 -6.47 -6.08
N ASN A 102 -16.04 -6.45 -4.79
CA ASN A 102 -16.44 -7.62 -4.02
C ASN A 102 -17.78 -7.34 -3.33
N PRO A 103 -18.93 -7.67 -3.94
CA PRO A 103 -20.25 -7.33 -3.38
C PRO A 103 -20.55 -8.00 -2.04
N ASN A 104 -19.85 -9.10 -1.71
CA ASN A 104 -19.93 -9.70 -0.38
C ASN A 104 -18.95 -8.99 0.58
N PRO A 105 -19.42 -8.43 1.71
CA PRO A 105 -18.58 -7.65 2.62
C PRO A 105 -17.45 -8.47 3.24
N LEU A 106 -17.64 -9.77 3.50
CA LEU A 106 -16.56 -10.63 4.04
C LEU A 106 -15.43 -10.81 3.03
N LYS A 107 -15.77 -10.98 1.74
CA LYS A 107 -14.79 -11.03 0.66
C LYS A 107 -14.07 -9.70 0.49
N ALA A 108 -14.79 -8.58 0.61
CA ALA A 108 -14.22 -7.25 0.53
C ALA A 108 -13.22 -6.99 1.68
N LEU A 109 -13.57 -7.35 2.92
CA LEU A 109 -12.68 -7.25 4.07
C LEU A 109 -11.43 -8.10 3.90
N LEU A 110 -11.59 -9.35 3.46
CA LEU A 110 -10.45 -10.23 3.17
C LEU A 110 -9.56 -9.67 2.03
N ALA A 111 -10.18 -9.13 0.98
CA ALA A 111 -9.46 -8.48 -0.11
C ALA A 111 -8.70 -7.24 0.37
N LEU A 112 -9.28 -6.41 1.25
CA LEU A 112 -8.58 -5.27 1.88
C LEU A 112 -7.41 -5.73 2.76
N TYR A 113 -7.63 -6.77 3.56
CA TYR A 113 -6.63 -7.36 4.43
C TYR A 113 -5.42 -7.91 3.67
N VAL A 114 -5.60 -8.37 2.43
CA VAL A 114 -4.48 -8.74 1.55
C VAL A 114 -3.93 -7.53 0.80
N LYS A 115 -4.80 -6.69 0.23
CA LYS A 115 -4.43 -5.54 -0.62
C LYS A 115 -3.51 -4.56 0.08
N ILE A 116 -3.82 -4.18 1.32
CA ILE A 116 -3.07 -3.14 2.03
C ILE A 116 -1.66 -3.62 2.43
N PRO A 117 -1.50 -4.74 3.16
CA PRO A 117 -0.17 -5.21 3.57
C PRO A 117 0.72 -5.58 2.39
N THR A 118 0.18 -6.26 1.37
CA THR A 118 0.96 -6.66 0.18
C THR A 118 1.48 -5.43 -0.57
N GLY A 119 0.62 -4.43 -0.80
CA GLY A 119 1.00 -3.21 -1.48
C GLY A 119 2.01 -2.40 -0.66
N ILE A 120 1.77 -2.22 0.65
CA ILE A 120 2.69 -1.50 1.54
C ILE A 120 4.06 -2.17 1.56
N MET A 121 4.13 -3.50 1.77
CA MET A 121 5.40 -4.23 1.75
C MET A 121 6.15 -4.02 0.43
N PHE A 122 5.45 -4.16 -0.70
CA PHE A 122 6.06 -4.00 -2.01
C PHE A 122 6.64 -2.59 -2.19
N PHE A 123 5.85 -1.54 -1.95
CA PHE A 123 6.30 -0.17 -2.15
C PHE A 123 7.33 0.28 -1.12
N PHE A 124 7.29 -0.24 0.10
CA PHE A 124 8.31 0.03 1.10
C PHE A 124 9.68 -0.53 0.68
N HIS A 125 9.72 -1.78 0.20
CA HIS A 125 10.95 -2.37 -0.33
C HIS A 125 11.40 -1.68 -1.60
N PHE A 126 10.47 -1.36 -2.51
CA PHE A 126 10.74 -0.65 -3.76
C PHE A 126 11.38 0.73 -3.51
N ALA A 127 10.78 1.53 -2.61
CA ALA A 127 11.35 2.82 -2.21
C ALA A 127 12.73 2.66 -1.55
N GLY A 128 12.94 1.58 -0.79
CA GLY A 128 14.22 1.25 -0.16
C GLY A 128 15.36 1.01 -1.16
N ILE A 129 15.09 0.68 -2.42
CA ILE A 129 16.10 0.53 -3.48
C ILE A 129 16.84 1.86 -3.73
N PHE A 130 16.09 2.96 -3.67
CA PHE A 130 16.58 4.32 -3.94
C PHE A 130 17.00 5.06 -2.67
N ARG A 131 16.30 4.84 -1.56
CA ARG A 131 16.53 5.55 -0.30
C ARG A 131 17.74 5.06 0.49
N ASN A 132 18.05 3.76 0.45
CA ASN A 132 19.04 3.20 1.36
C ASN A 132 20.47 3.54 0.90
N GLY A 133 21.27 4.20 1.74
CA GLY A 133 22.68 4.51 1.42
C GLY A 133 23.63 3.31 1.43
N ASN A 134 23.25 2.22 2.10
CA ASN A 134 24.08 1.01 2.23
C ASN A 134 23.78 -0.02 1.12
N ARG A 135 24.82 -0.49 0.42
CA ARG A 135 24.73 -1.54 -0.62
C ARG A 135 24.01 -2.81 -0.14
N LYS A 136 24.26 -3.26 1.10
CA LYS A 136 23.60 -4.46 1.66
C LYS A 136 22.10 -4.26 1.81
N ALA A 137 21.68 -3.09 2.30
CA ALA A 137 20.28 -2.74 2.48
C ALA A 137 19.55 -2.57 1.13
N ARG A 138 20.19 -1.94 0.13
CA ARG A 138 19.64 -1.85 -1.24
C ARG A 138 19.45 -3.22 -1.88
N ARG A 139 20.40 -4.15 -1.72
CA ARG A 139 20.29 -5.52 -2.22
C ARG A 139 19.13 -6.28 -1.56
N ASN A 140 18.95 -6.11 -0.24
CA ASN A 140 17.81 -6.70 0.47
C ASN A 140 16.47 -6.15 -0.07
N SER A 141 16.37 -4.83 -0.26
CA SER A 141 15.21 -4.21 -0.89
C SER A 141 14.93 -4.76 -2.29
N LEU A 142 15.94 -4.84 -3.17
CA LEU A 142 15.80 -5.43 -4.50
C LEU A 142 15.30 -6.87 -4.46
N PHE A 143 15.88 -7.69 -3.58
CA PHE A 143 15.50 -9.09 -3.39
C PHE A 143 14.02 -9.23 -3.02
N TRP A 144 13.56 -8.48 -2.01
CA TRP A 144 12.15 -8.52 -1.59
C TRP A 144 11.20 -7.97 -2.65
N THR A 145 11.56 -6.89 -3.34
CA THR A 145 10.76 -6.38 -4.46
C THR A 145 10.62 -7.42 -5.56
N LEU A 146 11.70 -8.11 -5.96
CA LEU A 146 11.66 -9.14 -6.99
C LEU A 146 10.79 -10.35 -6.58
N ILE A 147 10.80 -10.74 -5.31
CA ILE A 147 9.95 -11.82 -4.79
C ILE A 147 8.48 -11.41 -4.74
N LEU A 148 8.18 -10.16 -4.38
CA LEU A 148 6.81 -9.66 -4.27
C LEU A 148 6.18 -9.36 -5.64
N THR A 149 6.97 -9.13 -6.68
CA THR A 149 6.47 -8.90 -8.06
C THR A 149 5.57 -10.03 -8.59
N PRO A 150 5.98 -11.32 -8.61
CA PRO A 150 5.11 -12.39 -9.09
C PRO A 150 3.87 -12.57 -8.19
N LEU A 151 3.98 -12.31 -6.89
CA LEU A 151 2.84 -12.31 -5.97
C LEU A 151 1.81 -11.25 -6.37
N LEU A 152 2.24 -10.00 -6.58
CA LEU A 152 1.37 -8.93 -7.06
C LEU A 152 0.75 -9.23 -8.41
N TYR A 153 1.54 -9.76 -9.35
CA TYR A 153 1.04 -10.16 -10.67
C TYR A 153 -0.09 -11.19 -10.54
N GLY A 154 0.07 -12.20 -9.68
CA GLY A 154 -0.98 -13.20 -9.40
C GLY A 154 -2.25 -12.59 -8.78
N LEU A 155 -2.14 -11.50 -8.02
CA LEU A 155 -3.27 -10.83 -7.37
C LEU A 155 -4.01 -9.81 -8.27
N ILE A 156 -3.48 -9.47 -9.44
CA ILE A 156 -4.11 -8.56 -10.40
C ILE A 156 -5.11 -9.32 -11.27
N ALA A 157 -6.38 -8.93 -11.24
CA ALA A 157 -7.46 -9.57 -12.01
C ALA A 157 -7.34 -9.28 -13.52
N ASP A 158 -7.28 -8.00 -13.91
CA ASP A 158 -7.13 -7.57 -15.30
C ASP A 158 -5.68 -7.16 -15.58
N THR A 159 -4.89 -8.09 -16.14
CA THR A 159 -3.55 -7.80 -16.64
C THR A 159 -3.57 -7.17 -18.04
N SER A 160 -4.69 -7.26 -18.77
CA SER A 160 -4.83 -6.69 -20.11
C SER A 160 -5.25 -5.22 -20.05
N GLY A 161 -4.27 -4.31 -20.03
CA GLY A 161 -4.49 -2.88 -20.21
C GLY A 161 -4.96 -2.46 -21.63
N SER A 162 -5.04 -3.39 -22.61
CA SER A 162 -5.21 -3.04 -24.03
C SER A 162 -6.35 -3.78 -24.77
N SER A 163 -7.01 -4.77 -24.15
CA SER A 163 -7.99 -5.59 -24.88
C SER A 163 -9.34 -4.89 -25.16
N LYS A 164 -9.71 -3.87 -24.38
CA LYS A 164 -10.94 -3.09 -24.65
C LYS A 164 -10.82 -2.14 -25.84
N LEU A 165 -9.61 -1.65 -26.15
CA LEU A 165 -9.39 -0.82 -27.35
C LEU A 165 -9.32 -1.70 -28.61
N SER A 166 -8.62 -2.84 -28.53
CA SER A 166 -8.58 -3.85 -29.61
C SER A 166 -9.97 -4.44 -29.93
N ARG A 167 -10.81 -4.72 -28.93
CA ARG A 167 -12.21 -5.16 -29.14
C ARG A 167 -13.13 -4.10 -29.74
N ARG A 168 -12.77 -2.80 -29.64
CA ARG A 168 -13.53 -1.70 -30.26
C ARG A 168 -13.09 -1.43 -31.70
N LEU A 169 -11.82 -1.69 -32.01
CA LEU A 169 -11.28 -1.57 -33.37
C LEU A 169 -11.67 -2.76 -34.26
N ASN A 170 -11.86 -3.95 -33.70
CA ASN A 170 -12.31 -5.13 -34.45
C ASN A 170 -13.85 -5.22 -34.61
N LYS A 171 -14.56 -4.11 -34.35
CA LYS A 171 -16.02 -3.96 -34.48
C LYS A 171 -16.41 -2.80 -35.40
N ARG A 172 -15.44 -2.21 -36.10
CA ARG A 172 -15.64 -1.26 -37.20
C ARG A 172 -15.12 -1.91 -38.47
#